data_AF-A0A0S8AVU4-F1
#
_entry.id   AF-A0A0S8AVU4-F1
#
_cell.length_a   1.000
_cell.length_b   1.000
_cell.length_c   1.000
_cell.angle_alpha   90.00
_cell.angle_beta   90.00
_cell.angle_gamma   90.00
#
_symmetry.space_group_name_H-M   'P 1'
#
loop_
_entity.id
_entity.type
_entity.pdbx_description
1 polymer ?
#
loop_
_entity_poly.entity_id
_entity_poly.type
_entity_poly.pdbx_seq_one_letter_code
_entity_poly.pdbx_strand_id
1 'polypeptide(L)'
;MEQELRKQAIQRYQNNEKPKAIYTDLNRSKYWFFKWLKRYKSGDPDWYKDQSRAPHSQPTALKEIDKQRIISVRERLESLKFAQTGASAIKWEMSKSGFSFPSDRTINRVLKREGLVKKNCLCCQGR
;
A
#
# COMPACT_ATOMS: atom_id res chain seq x y z
N MET A 1 16.35 -7.97 11.93
CA MET A 1 16.67 -9.37 11.51
C MET A 1 17.02 -9.51 10.03
N GLU A 2 16.08 -9.48 9.07
CA GLU A 2 16.46 -9.83 7.68
C GLU A 2 17.35 -8.77 7.01
N GLN A 3 17.09 -7.49 7.26
CA GLN A 3 17.92 -6.40 6.73
C GLN A 3 19.37 -6.44 7.26
N GLU A 4 19.56 -6.88 8.49
CA GLU A 4 20.88 -7.03 9.11
C GLU A 4 21.66 -8.16 8.44
N LEU A 5 21.02 -9.30 8.16
CA LEU A 5 21.65 -10.40 7.41
C LEU A 5 22.10 -9.94 6.00
N ARG A 6 21.31 -9.09 5.34
CA ARG A 6 21.67 -8.52 4.03
C ARG A 6 22.93 -7.65 4.15
N LYS A 7 22.97 -6.74 5.14
CA LYS A 7 24.14 -5.89 5.43
C LYS A 7 25.38 -6.71 5.78
N GLN A 8 25.23 -7.69 6.67
CA GLN A 8 26.31 -8.59 7.08
C GLN A 8 26.88 -9.37 5.89
N ALA A 9 26.03 -9.91 5.00
CA ALA A 9 26.49 -10.63 3.82
C ALA A 9 27.37 -9.78 2.90
N ILE A 10 26.99 -8.50 2.69
CA ILE A 10 27.77 -7.57 1.86
C ILE A 10 29.04 -7.13 2.57
N GLN A 11 29.01 -6.90 3.88
CA GLN A 11 30.20 -6.58 4.66
C GLN A 11 31.25 -7.70 4.60
N ARG A 12 30.83 -8.97 4.74
CA ARG A 12 31.71 -10.14 4.53
C ARG A 12 32.28 -10.20 3.12
N TYR A 13 31.48 -9.87 2.11
CA TYR A 13 31.94 -9.81 0.72
C TYR A 13 32.98 -8.69 0.51
N GLN A 14 32.82 -7.53 1.15
CA GLN A 14 33.82 -6.45 1.15
C GLN A 14 35.13 -6.88 1.83
N ASN A 15 35.05 -7.75 2.83
CA ASN A 15 36.22 -8.37 3.49
C ASN A 15 36.89 -9.47 2.64
N ASN A 16 36.58 -9.57 1.34
CA ASN A 16 37.12 -10.57 0.41
C ASN A 16 36.74 -12.04 0.71
N GLU A 17 35.68 -12.29 1.48
CA GLU A 17 35.18 -13.66 1.63
C GLU A 17 34.53 -14.18 0.35
N LYS A 18 34.70 -15.49 0.08
CA LYS A 18 34.10 -16.13 -1.10
C LYS A 18 32.58 -16.15 -0.98
N PRO A 19 31.81 -15.76 -2.03
CA PRO A 19 30.35 -15.78 -2.02
C PRO A 19 29.73 -17.09 -1.53
N LYS A 20 30.33 -18.23 -1.89
CA LYS A 20 29.87 -19.57 -1.48
C LYS A 20 29.91 -19.78 0.02
N ALA A 21 30.96 -19.33 0.69
CA ALA A 21 31.06 -19.43 2.16
C ALA A 21 29.96 -18.57 2.80
N ILE A 22 29.83 -17.32 2.35
CA ILE A 22 28.88 -16.36 2.91
C ILE A 22 27.42 -16.88 2.90
N TYR A 23 26.91 -17.31 1.74
CA TYR A 23 25.50 -17.76 1.70
C TYR A 23 25.29 -19.12 2.38
N THR A 24 26.33 -19.97 2.45
CA THR A 24 26.23 -21.26 3.14
C THR A 24 26.17 -21.05 4.65
N ASP A 25 27.07 -20.23 5.20
CA ASP A 25 27.11 -19.86 6.62
C ASP A 25 25.83 -19.18 7.09
N LEU A 26 25.27 -18.28 6.25
CA LEU A 26 24.03 -17.57 6.55
C LEU A 26 22.77 -18.43 6.29
N ASN A 27 22.93 -19.68 5.85
CA ASN A 27 21.86 -20.60 5.46
C ASN A 27 20.88 -19.97 4.44
N ARG A 28 21.42 -19.30 3.42
CA ARG A 28 20.68 -18.64 2.35
C ARG A 28 21.02 -19.21 0.98
N SER A 29 20.10 -19.05 0.03
CA SER A 29 20.33 -19.52 -1.33
C SER A 29 21.34 -18.64 -2.08
N LYS A 30 22.03 -19.25 -3.04
CA LYS A 30 22.88 -18.54 -4.02
C LYS A 30 22.14 -17.34 -4.63
N TYR A 31 20.88 -17.54 -5.03
CA TYR A 31 20.06 -16.49 -5.64
C TYR A 31 19.82 -15.31 -4.70
N TRP A 32 19.56 -15.57 -3.42
CA TRP A 32 19.35 -14.52 -2.42
C TRP A 32 20.59 -13.62 -2.31
N PHE A 33 21.79 -14.20 -2.20
CA PHE A 33 23.03 -13.42 -2.09
C PHE A 33 23.29 -12.56 -3.33
N PHE A 34 23.24 -13.15 -4.52
CA PHE A 34 23.50 -12.40 -5.76
C PHE A 34 22.45 -11.33 -6.05
N LYS A 35 21.18 -11.53 -5.63
CA LYS A 35 20.16 -10.49 -5.68
C LYS A 35 20.58 -9.25 -4.88
N TRP A 36 20.98 -9.43 -3.63
CA TRP A 36 21.37 -8.31 -2.77
C TRP A 36 22.71 -7.71 -3.16
N LEU A 37 23.67 -8.51 -3.65
CA LEU A 37 24.91 -8.01 -4.22
C LEU A 37 24.66 -7.12 -5.44
N LYS A 38 23.74 -7.52 -6.34
CA LYS A 38 23.36 -6.70 -7.50
C LYS A 38 22.75 -5.37 -7.06
N ARG A 39 21.91 -5.37 -6.02
CA ARG A 39 21.31 -4.15 -5.45
C ARG A 39 22.35 -3.26 -4.76
N TYR A 40 23.29 -3.84 -4.02
CA TYR A 40 24.38 -3.07 -3.42
C TYR A 40 25.21 -2.36 -4.50
N LYS A 41 25.51 -3.07 -5.60
CA LYS A 41 26.24 -2.52 -6.75
C LYS A 41 25.47 -1.45 -7.54
N SER A 42 24.15 -1.31 -7.36
CA SER A 42 23.40 -0.24 -8.04
C SER A 42 23.58 1.14 -7.38
N GLY A 43 24.28 1.22 -6.24
CA GLY A 43 24.55 2.49 -5.55
C GLY A 43 23.37 3.08 -4.77
N ASP A 44 22.27 2.33 -4.64
CA ASP A 44 21.10 2.74 -3.86
C ASP A 44 21.45 2.73 -2.36
N PRO A 45 21.35 3.86 -1.62
CA PRO A 45 21.62 3.88 -0.18
C PRO A 45 20.75 2.91 0.64
N ASP A 46 19.56 2.61 0.13
CA ASP A 46 18.55 1.77 0.77
C ASP A 46 18.46 0.38 0.14
N TRP A 47 19.51 -0.06 -0.55
CA TRP A 47 19.58 -1.35 -1.25
C TRP A 47 19.17 -2.57 -0.41
N TYR A 48 19.31 -2.52 0.91
CA TYR A 48 19.02 -3.59 1.86
C TYR A 48 17.55 -3.63 2.29
N LYS A 49 16.78 -2.57 2.03
CA LYS A 49 15.35 -2.51 2.35
C LYS A 49 14.54 -3.34 1.35
N ASP A 50 13.40 -3.82 1.82
CA ASP A 50 12.44 -4.45 0.92
C ASP A 50 11.82 -3.39 0.02
N GLN A 51 11.71 -3.75 -1.26
CA GLN A 51 11.00 -2.93 -2.23
C GLN A 51 9.56 -3.42 -2.32
N SER A 52 8.66 -2.50 -2.60
CA SER A 52 7.26 -2.84 -2.85
C SER A 52 7.18 -3.91 -3.94
N ARG A 53 6.41 -4.97 -3.65
CA ARG A 53 6.05 -6.01 -4.63
C ARG A 53 4.81 -5.60 -5.43
N ALA A 54 4.26 -4.42 -5.17
CA ALA A 54 3.11 -3.94 -5.90
C ALA A 54 3.50 -3.64 -7.36
N PRO A 55 2.60 -3.88 -8.32
CA PRO A 55 2.83 -3.51 -9.70
C PRO A 55 3.02 -2.00 -9.81
N HIS A 56 3.98 -1.58 -10.66
CA HIS A 56 4.29 -0.17 -10.88
C HIS A 56 3.14 0.58 -11.57
N SER A 57 2.36 -0.11 -12.41
CA SER A 57 1.15 0.42 -13.04
C SER A 57 -0.07 -0.41 -12.65
N GLN A 58 -1.18 0.28 -12.40
CA GLN A 58 -2.48 -0.32 -12.17
C GLN A 58 -3.46 0.29 -13.18
N PRO A 59 -3.62 -0.28 -14.38
CA PRO A 59 -4.46 0.32 -15.43
C PRO A 59 -5.93 0.42 -15.03
N THR A 60 -6.38 -0.45 -14.14
CA THR A 60 -7.73 -0.44 -13.54
C THR A 60 -7.82 0.39 -12.27
N ALA A 61 -6.77 1.13 -11.90
CA ALA A 61 -6.84 2.04 -10.77
C ALA A 61 -7.82 3.17 -11.07
N LEU A 62 -8.55 3.57 -10.03
CA LEU A 62 -9.41 4.73 -10.10
C LEU A 62 -8.53 5.97 -10.32
N LYS A 63 -8.93 6.85 -11.25
CA LYS A 63 -8.24 8.12 -11.47
C LYS A 63 -8.28 8.94 -10.18
N GLU A 64 -7.19 9.63 -9.88
CA GLU A 64 -7.10 10.43 -8.66
C GLU A 64 -8.21 11.50 -8.60
N ILE A 65 -8.58 12.08 -9.74
CA ILE A 65 -9.69 13.03 -9.85
C ILE A 65 -11.01 12.43 -9.35
N ASP A 66 -11.32 11.19 -9.73
CA ASP A 66 -12.56 10.53 -9.31
C ASP A 66 -12.53 10.13 -7.83
N LYS A 67 -11.33 9.79 -7.32
CA LYS A 67 -11.12 9.59 -5.88
C LYS A 67 -11.43 10.86 -5.09
N GLN A 68 -10.89 12.01 -5.51
CA GLN A 68 -11.12 13.30 -4.86
C GLN A 68 -12.60 13.70 -4.89
N ARG A 69 -13.31 13.44 -5.99
CA ARG A 69 -14.77 13.67 -6.07
C ARG A 69 -15.56 12.82 -5.07
N ILE A 70 -15.18 11.56 -4.86
CA ILE A 70 -15.86 10.70 -3.87
C ILE A 70 -15.69 11.27 -2.46
N ILE A 71 -14.47 11.75 -2.14
CA ILE A 71 -14.15 12.35 -0.84
C ILE A 71 -14.94 13.64 -0.64
N SER A 72 -14.93 14.56 -1.61
CA SER A 72 -15.61 15.84 -1.48
C SER A 72 -17.13 15.70 -1.36
N VAL A 73 -17.72 14.75 -2.09
CA VAL A 73 -19.15 14.43 -1.96
C VAL A 73 -19.45 13.85 -0.59
N ARG A 74 -18.59 12.96 -0.07
CA ARG A 74 -18.74 12.40 1.28
C ARG A 74 -18.70 13.49 2.34
N GLU A 75 -17.73 14.40 2.29
CA GLU A 75 -17.60 15.51 3.23
C GLU A 75 -18.81 16.45 3.18
N ARG A 76 -19.29 16.77 1.97
CA ARG A 76 -20.50 17.58 1.79
C ARG A 76 -21.75 16.90 2.36
N LEU A 77 -21.88 15.59 2.20
CA LEU A 77 -23.01 14.85 2.78
C LEU A 77 -22.89 14.76 4.31
N GLU A 78 -21.68 14.66 4.86
CA GLU A 78 -21.46 14.64 6.31
C GLU A 78 -21.77 15.97 6.99
N SER A 79 -21.62 17.11 6.30
CA SER A 79 -21.97 18.42 6.86
C SER A 79 -23.49 18.65 6.96
N LEU A 80 -24.29 17.85 6.26
CA LEU A 80 -25.75 17.92 6.29
C LEU A 80 -26.31 17.02 7.41
N LYS A 81 -27.00 17.63 8.39
CA LYS A 81 -27.51 16.97 9.61
C LYS A 81 -28.32 15.68 9.39
N PHE A 82 -28.99 15.52 8.25
CA PHE A 82 -29.88 14.38 7.97
C PHE A 82 -29.59 13.69 6.64
N ALA A 83 -28.45 13.99 6.01
CA ALA A 83 -28.14 13.37 4.73
C ALA A 83 -27.63 11.94 4.91
N GLN A 84 -28.02 11.08 3.98
CA GLN A 84 -27.40 9.76 3.85
C GLN A 84 -25.97 9.93 3.32
N THR A 85 -25.01 9.27 3.95
CA THR A 85 -23.59 9.36 3.59
C THR A 85 -23.07 8.09 2.92
N GLY A 86 -23.93 7.07 2.76
CA GLY A 86 -23.56 5.77 2.20
C GLY A 86 -23.18 5.81 0.72
N ALA A 87 -22.63 4.70 0.22
CA ALA A 87 -22.18 4.60 -1.17
C ALA A 87 -23.27 4.94 -2.20
N SER A 88 -24.53 4.56 -1.94
CA SER A 88 -25.67 4.85 -2.81
C SER A 88 -25.98 6.36 -2.89
N ALA A 89 -25.88 7.08 -1.77
CA ALA A 89 -26.09 8.53 -1.73
C ALA A 89 -24.97 9.27 -2.46
N ILE A 90 -23.72 8.87 -2.21
CA ILE A 90 -22.55 9.43 -2.92
C ILE A 90 -22.69 9.21 -4.43
N LYS A 91 -23.06 7.99 -4.83
CA LYS A 91 -23.28 7.65 -6.24
C LYS A 91 -24.37 8.48 -6.89
N TRP A 92 -25.48 8.68 -6.19
CA TRP A 92 -26.58 9.53 -6.66
C TRP A 92 -26.11 10.98 -6.85
N GLU A 93 -25.43 11.53 -5.85
CA GLU A 93 -24.99 12.92 -5.87
C GLU A 93 -23.97 13.20 -6.96
N MET A 94 -23.09 12.25 -7.23
CA MET A 94 -22.17 12.38 -8.36
C MET A 94 -22.90 12.22 -9.71
N SER A 95 -23.92 11.35 -9.80
CA SER A 95 -24.72 11.17 -11.02
C SER A 95 -25.44 12.44 -11.41
N LYS A 96 -25.93 13.17 -10.42
CA LYS A 96 -26.49 14.52 -10.60
C LYS A 96 -25.50 15.51 -11.20
N SER A 97 -24.19 15.32 -10.99
CA SER A 97 -23.12 16.15 -11.57
C SER A 97 -22.61 15.66 -12.94
N GLY A 98 -23.20 14.62 -13.53
CA GLY A 98 -22.94 14.21 -14.92
C GLY A 98 -21.69 13.35 -15.15
N PHE A 99 -21.09 12.76 -14.11
CA PHE A 99 -19.93 11.88 -14.25
C PHE A 99 -20.34 10.40 -14.44
N SER A 100 -19.47 9.55 -15.01
CA SER A 100 -19.69 8.09 -15.17
C SER A 100 -18.99 7.32 -14.05
N PHE A 101 -19.66 6.33 -13.43
CA PHE A 101 -19.26 5.85 -12.10
C PHE A 101 -18.52 4.52 -12.02
N PRO A 102 -17.57 4.42 -11.08
CA PRO A 102 -17.13 3.12 -10.59
C PRO A 102 -18.22 2.50 -9.68
N SER A 103 -18.23 1.18 -9.56
CA SER A 103 -19.22 0.45 -8.75
C SER A 103 -19.24 0.87 -7.27
N ASP A 104 -20.34 0.61 -6.58
CA ASP A 104 -20.50 0.86 -5.13
C ASP A 104 -19.36 0.26 -4.30
N ARG A 105 -18.82 -0.89 -4.76
CA ARG A 105 -17.63 -1.53 -4.17
C ARG A 105 -16.38 -0.64 -4.23
N THR A 106 -16.20 0.09 -5.32
CA THR A 106 -15.08 1.02 -5.48
C THR A 106 -15.25 2.24 -4.58
N ILE A 107 -16.46 2.80 -4.48
CA ILE A 107 -16.76 3.90 -3.54
C ILE A 107 -16.42 3.46 -2.12
N ASN A 108 -16.94 2.32 -1.68
CA ASN A 108 -16.64 1.76 -0.36
C ASN A 108 -15.15 1.50 -0.13
N ARG A 109 -14.41 1.05 -1.16
CA ARG A 109 -12.96 0.83 -1.06
C ARG A 109 -12.21 2.16 -0.90
N VAL A 110 -12.61 3.21 -1.62
CA VAL A 110 -12.03 4.55 -1.48
C VAL A 110 -12.30 5.07 -0.07
N LEU A 111 -13.55 5.06 0.39
CA LEU A 111 -13.92 5.52 1.74
C LEU A 111 -13.15 4.76 2.84
N LYS A 112 -12.98 3.44 2.69
CA LYS A 112 -12.19 2.63 3.64
C LYS A 112 -10.70 2.99 3.64
N ARG A 113 -10.11 3.23 2.48
CA ARG A 113 -8.69 3.63 2.37
C ARG A 113 -8.42 4.99 2.99
N GLU A 114 -9.35 5.92 2.83
CA GLU A 114 -9.25 7.28 3.37
C GLU A 114 -9.73 7.39 4.83
N GLY A 115 -10.14 6.28 5.46
CA GLY A 115 -10.57 6.28 6.87
C GLY A 115 -11.94 6.92 7.13
N LEU A 116 -12.72 7.24 6.09
CA LEU A 116 -14.03 7.89 6.18
C LEU A 116 -15.16 6.95 6.58
N VAL A 117 -14.85 5.68 6.87
CA VAL A 117 -15.81 4.70 7.38
C VAL A 117 -15.71 4.63 8.89
N LYS A 118 -16.66 5.27 9.58
CA LYS A 118 -16.85 5.08 11.02
C LYS A 118 -17.31 3.63 11.25
N LYS A 119 -16.50 2.85 11.96
CA LYS A 119 -16.94 1.55 12.46
C LYS A 119 -17.87 1.81 13.63
N ASN A 120 -19.11 1.36 13.55
CA ASN A 120 -19.94 1.26 14.74
C ASN A 120 -19.34 0.15 15.61
N CYS A 121 -18.55 0.54 16.62
CA CYS A 121 -18.14 -0.40 17.67
C CYS A 121 -19.37 -0.69 18.53
N LEU A 122 -20.18 -1.67 18.12
CA LEU A 122 -21.25 -2.23 18.95
C LEU A 122 -20.65 -3.26 19.92
N CYS A 123 -19.77 -2.84 20.82
CA CYS A 123 -19.32 -3.68 21.93
C CYS A 123 -18.73 -2.87 23.10
N CYS A 124 -19.57 -2.07 23.76
CA CYS A 124 -19.34 -1.61 25.14
C CYS A 124 -20.68 -1.55 25.88
N GLN A 125 -21.38 -2.67 26.04
CA GLN A 125 -22.40 -2.80 27.09
C GLN A 125 -22.17 -4.14 27.79
N GLY A 126 -21.42 -4.07 28.88
CA GLY A 126 -21.02 -5.23 29.66
C GLY A 126 -20.35 -4.82 30.96
N ARG A 127 -21.14 -4.26 31.87
CA ARG A 127 -21.33 -4.71 33.27
C ARG A 127 -22.26 -3.75 33.99
#